data_AF-A0AB74U4A8-F1
#
_entry.id   AF-A0AB74U4A8-F1
#
_cell.length_a   1.000
_cell.length_b   1.000
_cell.length_c   1.000
_cell.angle_alpha   90.00
_cell.angle_beta   90.00
_cell.angle_gamma   90.00
#
_symmetry.space_group_name_H-M   'P 1'
#
loop_
_entity.id
_entity.type
_entity.pdbx_description
1 polymer ?
#
loop_
_entity_poly.entity_id
_entity_poly.type
_entity_poly.pdbx_seq_one_letter_code
_entity_poly.pdbx_strand_id
1 'polypeptide(L)'
;MKPSKTLMIALTTFIIGTSGIALASDPISPDCASLDGAAGQDGAKGTADCPNGGDGGNGKIGQNGGKGGDGGNGTNGGDGGDGGNGAPGADGKDG
;
A
#
# COMPACT_ATOMS: atom_id res chain seq x y z
N MET A 1 -40.03 -0.45 52.25
CA MET A 1 -41.10 0.54 51.99
C MET A 1 -40.78 1.84 52.74
N LYS A 2 -41.18 2.99 52.14
CA LYS A 2 -41.17 4.41 52.62
C LYS A 2 -39.89 5.24 52.36
N PRO A 3 -39.99 6.57 52.12
CA PRO A 3 -40.60 7.28 50.96
C PRO A 3 -39.61 8.30 50.30
N SER A 4 -39.58 8.49 48.98
CA SER A 4 -40.27 9.52 48.17
C SER A 4 -39.88 11.00 48.39
N LYS A 5 -39.52 11.65 47.27
CA LYS A 5 -39.60 13.10 46.91
C LYS A 5 -38.33 13.96 47.06
N THR A 6 -37.64 14.18 45.94
CA THR A 6 -37.12 15.50 45.49
C THR A 6 -36.86 15.31 43.98
N LEU A 7 -37.79 15.67 43.11
CA LEU A 7 -38.03 17.03 42.62
C LEU A 7 -36.98 17.43 41.56
N MET A 8 -37.51 17.57 40.35
CA MET A 8 -37.13 18.50 39.27
C MET A 8 -35.83 18.33 38.46
N ILE A 9 -36.09 18.13 37.16
CA ILE A 9 -35.67 18.99 36.05
C ILE A 9 -34.16 19.19 35.88
N ALA A 10 -33.62 18.52 34.87
CA ALA A 10 -32.83 19.21 33.86
C ALA A 10 -33.10 18.55 32.50
N LEU A 11 -34.09 19.12 31.81
CA LEU A 11 -34.20 19.04 30.37
C LEU A 11 -32.96 19.70 29.77
N THR A 12 -31.92 18.92 29.47
CA THR A 12 -30.83 19.35 28.61
C THR A 12 -30.68 18.33 27.51
N THR A 13 -31.59 18.40 26.54
CA THR A 13 -31.35 17.87 25.20
C THR A 13 -30.17 18.62 24.61
N PHE A 14 -28.95 18.16 24.88
CA PHE A 14 -27.80 18.52 24.09
C PHE A 14 -27.86 17.68 22.83
N ILE A 15 -28.73 18.09 21.89
CA ILE A 15 -28.67 17.63 20.51
C ILE A 15 -27.36 18.19 20.00
N ILE A 16 -26.32 17.35 20.03
CA ILE A 16 -25.13 17.59 19.24
C ILE A 16 -25.60 17.44 17.81
N GLY A 17 -25.98 18.57 17.19
CA GLY A 17 -25.97 18.69 15.75
C GLY A 17 -24.52 18.43 15.36
N THR A 18 -24.19 17.18 15.04
CA THR A 18 -22.95 16.86 14.36
C THR A 18 -23.15 17.39 12.95
N SER A 19 -22.92 18.70 12.80
CA SER A 19 -22.66 19.34 11.52
C SER A 19 -21.79 18.38 10.74
N GLY A 20 -22.28 17.97 9.58
CA GLY A 20 -21.60 17.01 8.73
C GLY A 20 -20.14 17.41 8.63
N ILE A 21 -19.28 16.67 9.33
CA ILE A 21 -17.85 16.69 9.06
C ILE A 21 -17.80 16.00 7.70
N ALA A 22 -17.84 16.79 6.64
CA ALA A 22 -17.25 16.37 5.39
C ALA A 22 -15.77 16.19 5.72
N LEU A 23 -15.42 14.98 6.17
CA LEU A 23 -14.08 14.47 5.98
C LEU A 23 -13.93 14.53 4.47
N ALA A 24 -13.29 15.59 3.98
CA ALA A 24 -12.58 15.50 2.73
C ALA A 24 -11.59 14.37 2.99
N SER A 25 -12.00 13.15 2.64
CA SER A 25 -11.07 12.06 2.45
C SER A 25 -10.19 12.58 1.33
N ASP A 26 -9.04 13.14 1.69
CA ASP A 26 -7.96 13.35 0.75
C ASP A 26 -7.89 12.07 -0.10
N PRO A 27 -7.88 12.16 -1.44
CA PRO A 27 -7.79 10.98 -2.27
C PRO A 27 -6.58 10.21 -1.77
N ILE A 28 -6.82 9.03 -1.20
CA ILE A 28 -5.75 8.12 -0.81
C ILE A 28 -4.98 7.91 -2.11
N SER A 29 -3.80 8.52 -2.23
CA SER A 29 -2.94 8.27 -3.37
C SER A 29 -2.68 6.77 -3.34
N PRO A 30 -3.11 6.01 -4.35
CA PRO A 30 -2.98 4.57 -4.31
C PRO A 30 -1.49 4.22 -4.21
N ASP A 31 -1.15 3.36 -3.26
CA ASP A 31 0.21 2.87 -3.10
C ASP A 31 0.50 1.83 -4.20
N CYS A 32 0.99 2.33 -5.32
CA CYS A 32 1.32 1.51 -6.48
C CYS A 32 2.56 0.65 -6.28
N ALA A 33 3.39 0.91 -5.25
CA ALA A 33 4.56 0.08 -4.95
C ALA A 33 4.17 -1.33 -4.48
N SER A 34 2.90 -1.53 -4.08
CA SER A 34 2.36 -2.87 -3.79
C SER A 34 2.34 -3.79 -5.03
N LEU A 35 2.47 -3.24 -6.23
CA LEU A 35 2.61 -3.99 -7.47
C LEU A 35 4.05 -4.43 -7.75
N ASP A 36 5.04 -3.90 -7.05
CA ASP A 36 6.44 -4.20 -7.31
C ASP A 36 6.77 -5.65 -6.90
N GLY A 37 7.63 -6.27 -7.70
CA GLY A 37 8.13 -7.61 -7.47
C GLY A 37 9.01 -7.66 -6.23
N ALA A 38 8.85 -8.71 -5.42
CA ALA A 38 9.84 -9.08 -4.43
C ALA A 38 11.16 -9.49 -5.10
N ALA A 39 12.25 -9.61 -4.35
CA ALA A 39 13.57 -9.89 -4.93
C ALA A 39 13.59 -11.10 -5.89
N GLY A 40 13.94 -10.86 -7.16
CA GLY A 40 13.99 -11.82 -8.25
C GLY A 40 12.63 -12.26 -8.79
N GLN A 41 11.56 -11.53 -8.45
CA GLN A 41 10.21 -11.75 -8.96
C GLN A 41 9.80 -10.59 -9.85
N ASP A 42 8.96 -10.86 -10.84
CA ASP A 42 8.45 -9.85 -11.74
C ASP A 42 7.46 -8.91 -11.04
N GLY A 43 7.35 -7.70 -11.56
CA GLY A 43 6.30 -6.76 -11.16
C GLY A 43 4.92 -7.18 -11.67
N ALA A 44 3.88 -6.77 -10.96
CA ALA A 44 2.51 -7.07 -11.32
C ALA A 44 1.99 -6.14 -12.43
N LYS A 45 0.99 -6.62 -13.17
CA LYS A 45 0.28 -5.78 -14.15
C LYS A 45 -0.41 -4.61 -13.43
N GLY A 46 -0.40 -3.43 -14.06
CA GLY A 46 -1.14 -2.26 -13.60
C GLY A 46 -2.64 -2.53 -13.43
N THR A 47 -3.25 -1.72 -12.56
CA THR A 47 -4.68 -1.70 -12.21
C THR A 47 -5.32 -0.38 -12.64
N ALA A 48 -6.62 -0.20 -12.39
CA ALA A 48 -7.30 1.05 -12.71
C ALA A 48 -6.77 2.24 -11.88
N ASP A 49 -6.38 1.98 -10.63
CA ASP A 49 -5.86 3.01 -9.71
C ASP A 49 -4.35 3.22 -9.88
N CYS A 50 -3.65 2.20 -10.38
CA CYS A 50 -2.21 2.21 -10.68
C CYS A 50 -2.00 1.75 -12.13
N PRO A 51 -2.18 2.64 -13.12
CA PRO A 51 -2.26 2.23 -14.51
C PRO A 51 -0.95 1.67 -15.06
N ASN A 52 0.19 2.06 -14.49
CA ASN A 52 1.49 1.49 -14.83
C ASN A 52 1.68 0.12 -14.18
N GLY A 53 2.42 -0.77 -14.84
CA GLY A 53 2.88 -2.00 -14.19
C GLY A 53 3.84 -1.71 -13.03
N GLY A 54 3.89 -2.61 -12.07
CA GLY A 54 4.89 -2.55 -11.00
C GLY A 54 6.28 -2.92 -11.51
N ASP A 55 7.31 -2.49 -10.80
CA ASP A 55 8.69 -2.77 -11.16
C ASP A 55 9.07 -4.21 -10.79
N GLY A 56 10.01 -4.81 -11.53
CA GLY A 56 10.60 -6.09 -11.17
C GLY A 56 11.49 -5.98 -9.94
N GLY A 57 11.46 -6.97 -9.07
CA GLY A 57 12.31 -6.99 -7.89
C GLY A 57 13.76 -7.32 -8.21
N ASN A 58 14.70 -6.61 -7.58
CA ASN A 58 16.14 -6.88 -7.72
C ASN A 58 16.50 -8.34 -7.38
N GLY A 59 17.55 -8.87 -7.98
CA GLY A 59 17.98 -10.24 -7.77
C GLY A 59 18.30 -10.58 -6.31
N LYS A 60 18.24 -11.87 -5.97
CA LYS A 60 18.65 -12.36 -4.65
C LYS A 60 20.17 -12.47 -4.57
N ILE A 61 20.77 -11.95 -3.50
CA ILE A 61 22.20 -12.15 -3.22
C ILE A 61 22.45 -13.64 -2.96
N GLY A 62 23.50 -14.19 -3.58
CA GLY A 62 23.88 -15.59 -3.43
C GLY A 62 25.21 -15.87 -4.13
N GLN A 63 25.74 -17.09 -4.03
CA GLN A 63 27.06 -17.44 -4.59
C GLN A 63 27.22 -17.04 -6.06
N ASN A 64 26.17 -17.17 -6.87
CA ASN A 64 26.20 -16.85 -8.30
C ASN A 64 25.52 -15.50 -8.65
N GLY A 65 25.02 -14.77 -7.66
CA GLY A 65 24.09 -13.66 -7.89
C GLY A 65 22.73 -14.14 -8.41
N GLY A 66 21.69 -13.36 -8.18
CA GLY A 66 20.34 -13.62 -8.68
C GLY A 66 20.01 -12.68 -9.84
N LYS A 67 19.27 -13.15 -10.85
CA LYS A 67 18.63 -12.25 -11.83
C LYS A 67 17.55 -11.42 -11.13
N GLY A 68 17.38 -10.15 -11.50
CA GLY A 68 16.17 -9.41 -11.17
C GLY A 68 14.95 -9.92 -11.96
N GLY A 69 13.76 -9.63 -11.44
CA GLY A 69 12.51 -9.86 -12.17
C GLY A 69 12.29 -8.83 -13.27
N ASP A 70 11.42 -9.14 -14.21
CA ASP A 70 11.01 -8.23 -15.26
C ASP A 70 9.90 -7.27 -14.74
N GLY A 71 9.74 -6.11 -15.36
CA GLY A 71 8.64 -5.20 -15.01
C GLY A 71 7.28 -5.70 -15.46
N GLY A 72 6.24 -5.36 -14.72
CA GLY A 72 4.86 -5.69 -15.06
C GLY A 72 4.33 -4.87 -16.24
N ASN A 73 3.35 -5.38 -16.97
CA ASN A 73 2.71 -4.60 -18.04
C ASN A 73 1.77 -3.51 -17.48
N GLY A 74 1.65 -2.39 -18.19
CA GLY A 74 0.61 -1.40 -17.91
C GLY A 74 -0.81 -1.86 -18.26
N THR A 75 -1.79 -1.06 -17.85
CA THR A 75 -3.16 -1.07 -18.41
C THR A 75 -3.22 -0.24 -19.69
N ASN A 76 -4.39 -0.19 -20.34
CA ASN A 76 -4.55 0.65 -21.53
C ASN A 76 -4.30 2.12 -21.19
N GLY A 77 -3.25 2.69 -21.76
CA GLY A 77 -2.82 4.06 -21.52
C GLY A 77 -1.87 4.22 -20.32
N GLY A 78 -1.49 3.14 -19.65
CA GLY A 78 -0.38 3.10 -18.68
C GLY A 78 0.84 2.38 -19.26
N ASP A 79 2.01 2.74 -18.74
CA ASP A 79 3.30 2.19 -19.17
C ASP A 79 3.60 0.86 -18.46
N GLY A 80 4.57 0.09 -18.98
CA GLY A 80 5.15 -1.02 -18.23
C GLY A 80 6.01 -0.52 -17.07
N GLY A 81 6.17 -1.36 -16.05
CA GLY A 81 7.16 -1.14 -15.00
C GLY A 81 8.58 -1.44 -15.47
N ASP A 82 9.57 -0.97 -14.73
CA ASP A 82 10.97 -1.22 -15.00
C ASP A 82 11.39 -2.63 -14.56
N GLY A 83 12.44 -3.19 -15.18
CA GLY A 83 13.03 -4.45 -14.74
C GLY A 83 13.91 -4.26 -13.50
N GLY A 84 13.93 -5.27 -12.63
CA GLY A 84 14.82 -5.33 -11.48
C GLY A 84 16.27 -5.58 -11.87
N ASN A 85 17.20 -5.00 -11.11
CA ASN A 85 18.63 -5.21 -11.31
C ASN A 85 19.07 -6.63 -10.87
N GLY A 86 20.15 -7.16 -11.47
CA GLY A 86 20.80 -8.37 -10.94
C GLY A 86 21.48 -8.13 -9.59
N ALA A 87 21.61 -9.18 -8.77
CA ALA A 87 22.38 -9.14 -7.53
C ALA A 87 23.83 -9.58 -7.74
N PRO A 88 24.79 -9.01 -6.97
CA PRO A 88 26.18 -9.48 -6.96
C PRO A 88 26.30 -10.95 -6.52
N GLY A 89 27.29 -11.65 -7.07
CA GLY A 89 27.74 -12.95 -6.56
C GLY A 89 28.43 -12.82 -5.19
N ALA A 90 28.56 -13.92 -4.47
CA ALA A 90 29.38 -13.93 -3.26
C ALA A 90 30.86 -13.98 -3.65
N ASP A 91 31.71 -13.25 -2.94
CA ASP A 91 33.15 -13.37 -3.10
C ASP A 91 33.58 -14.83 -2.84
N GLY A 92 34.35 -15.40 -3.77
CA GLY A 92 34.90 -16.74 -3.61
C GLY A 92 35.77 -16.78 -2.37
N LYS A 93 35.60 -17.79 -1.52
CA LYS A 93 36.51 -17.98 -0.38
C LYS A 93 37.89 -18.31 -0.96
N ASP A 94 38.88 -17.46 -0.70
CA ASP A 94 40.27 -17.69 -1.07
C ASP A 94 40.68 -19.13 -0.68
N GLY A 95 41.20 -19.88 -1.66
CA GLY A 95 41.59 -21.29 -1.54
C GLY A 95 43.04 -21.48 -1.12
#